data_AF-A0A521SPX2-F1
#
_entry.id   AF-A0A521SPX2-F1
#
_cell.length_a   1.000
_cell.length_b   1.000
_cell.length_c   1.000
_cell.angle_alpha   90.00
_cell.angle_beta   90.00
_cell.angle_gamma   90.00
#
_symmetry.space_group_name_H-M   'P 1'
#
loop_
_entity.id
_entity.type
_entity.pdbx_description
1 polymer ?
#
loop_
_entity_poly.entity_id
_entity_poly.type
_entity_poly.pdbx_seq_one_letter_code
_entity_poly.pdbx_strand_id
1 'polypeptide(L)'
;MGNSKPAGLDWGKKLSAEEAAAYTDEIIKKMYARWQARIFQGPFIRDLIAGKLPLKTIRLFWQHWYSYPVEINNFHLIIYQRHMGFFSRHPELLGPYVGKI
;
A
#
# COMPACT_ATOMS: atom_id res chain seq x y z
N MET A 1 -4.85 28.76 15.83
CA MET A 1 -4.63 27.33 15.51
C MET A 1 -4.22 27.25 14.05
N GLY A 2 -2.92 27.12 13.79
CA GLY A 2 -2.37 27.24 12.43
C GLY A 2 -2.67 26.01 11.58
N ASN A 3 -3.31 26.23 10.43
CA ASN A 3 -3.39 25.26 9.35
C ASN A 3 -1.96 25.06 8.78
N SER A 4 -1.24 24.06 9.27
CA SER A 4 -0.04 23.57 8.59
C SER A 4 -0.49 22.87 7.31
N LYS A 5 -0.30 23.54 6.17
CA LYS A 5 -0.25 22.86 4.87
C LYS A 5 0.71 21.67 5.01
N PRO A 6 0.34 20.45 4.57
CA PRO A 6 1.33 19.38 4.48
C PRO A 6 2.47 19.92 3.62
N ALA A 7 3.69 19.95 4.17
CA ALA A 7 4.86 20.39 3.45
C ALA A 7 4.90 19.60 2.12
N GLY A 8 4.83 20.33 1.00
CA GLY A 8 4.98 19.71 -0.31
C GLY A 8 6.31 18.98 -0.32
N LEU A 9 6.32 17.74 -0.81
CA LEU A 9 7.55 16.98 -1.02
C LEU A 9 8.52 17.82 -1.84
N ASP A 10 9.70 18.09 -1.28
CA ASP A 10 10.82 18.64 -2.02
C ASP A 10 11.45 17.51 -2.84
N TRP A 11 10.96 17.35 -4.06
CA TRP A 11 11.30 16.22 -4.93
C TRP A 11 12.80 16.17 -5.21
N GLY A 12 13.43 15.03 -4.89
CA GLY A 12 14.85 14.80 -5.14
C GLY A 12 15.77 15.14 -3.96
N LYS A 13 15.25 15.71 -2.87
CA LYS A 13 16.03 15.87 -1.64
C LYS A 13 16.28 14.49 -1.00
N LYS A 14 17.54 14.14 -0.78
CA LYS A 14 17.91 12.98 0.05
C LYS A 14 17.63 13.32 1.51
N LEU A 15 16.73 12.56 2.14
CA LEU A 15 16.44 12.65 3.56
C LEU A 15 17.52 11.94 4.38
N SER A 16 17.75 12.38 5.62
CA SER A 16 18.45 11.57 6.61
C SER A 16 17.67 10.28 6.90
N ALA A 17 18.30 9.28 7.51
CA ALA A 17 17.60 8.05 7.89
C ALA A 17 16.41 8.32 8.82
N GLU A 18 16.59 9.25 9.76
CA GLU A 18 15.56 9.67 10.74
C GLU A 18 14.41 10.43 10.06
N GLU A 19 14.74 11.37 9.16
CA GLU A 19 13.74 12.11 8.39
C GLU A 19 12.94 11.18 7.47
N ALA A 20 13.61 10.23 6.81
CA ALA A 20 12.96 9.24 5.95
C ALA A 20 12.03 8.33 6.76
N ALA A 21 12.49 7.82 7.91
CA ALA A 21 11.69 6.97 8.79
C ALA A 21 10.44 7.71 9.29
N ALA A 22 10.60 8.93 9.83
CA ALA A 22 9.48 9.74 10.31
C ALA A 22 8.47 10.03 9.19
N TYR A 23 8.95 10.28 7.97
CA TYR A 23 8.09 10.48 6.81
C TYR A 23 7.29 9.22 6.44
N THR A 24 7.95 8.07 6.36
CA THR A 24 7.28 6.80 6.05
C THR A 24 6.30 6.37 7.14
N ASP A 25 6.65 6.58 8.42
CA ASP A 25 5.80 6.22 9.56
C ASP A 25 4.47 6.97 9.52
N GLU A 26 4.48 8.26 9.18
CA GLU A 26 3.26 9.05 9.04
C GLU A 26 2.36 8.56 7.88
N ILE A 27 2.95 8.09 6.78
CA ILE A 27 2.19 7.48 5.68
C ILE A 27 1.60 6.14 6.12
N ILE A 28 2.42 5.29 6.74
CA ILE A 28 2.02 3.96 7.23
C ILE A 28 0.86 4.11 8.22
N LYS A 29 0.97 5.05 9.17
CA LYS A 29 -0.09 5.36 10.14
C LYS A 29 -1.41 5.74 9.47
N LYS A 30 -1.38 6.63 8.47
CA LYS A 30 -2.58 7.03 7.71
C LYS A 30 -3.18 5.86 6.92
N MET A 31 -2.33 5.03 6.32
CA MET A 31 -2.74 3.82 5.61
C MET A 31 -3.45 2.84 6.56
N TYR A 32 -2.84 2.53 7.71
CA TYR A 32 -3.43 1.63 8.71
C TYR A 32 -4.74 2.17 9.26
N ALA A 33 -4.83 3.46 9.57
CA ALA A 33 -6.08 4.07 10.02
C ALA A 33 -7.21 3.89 8.99
N ARG A 34 -6.90 4.07 7.70
CA ARG A 34 -7.86 3.85 6.61
C ARG A 34 -8.24 2.38 6.46
N TRP A 35 -7.28 1.47 6.54
CA TRP A 35 -7.53 0.02 6.47
C TRP A 35 -8.41 -0.44 7.64
N GLN A 36 -8.12 0.04 8.84
CA GLN A 36 -8.93 -0.25 10.01
C GLN A 36 -10.37 0.18 9.79
N ALA A 37 -10.61 1.42 9.35
CA ALA A 37 -11.96 1.92 9.15
C ALA A 37 -12.72 1.23 8.01
N ARG A 38 -12.04 0.86 6.92
CA ARG A 38 -12.70 0.44 5.67
C ARG A 38 -12.72 -1.07 5.47
N ILE A 39 -11.67 -1.76 5.92
CA ILE A 39 -11.46 -3.19 5.72
C ILE A 39 -11.79 -3.93 7.01
N PHE A 40 -10.98 -3.76 8.05
CA PHE A 40 -11.07 -4.57 9.27
C PHE A 40 -12.35 -4.31 10.07
N GLN A 41 -12.79 -3.05 10.12
CA GLN A 41 -14.08 -2.66 10.67
C GLN A 41 -15.16 -2.58 9.60
N GLY A 42 -14.94 -3.08 8.38
CA GLY A 42 -15.94 -3.10 7.32
C GLY A 42 -17.03 -4.16 7.57
N PRO A 43 -18.25 -3.99 7.00
CA PRO A 43 -19.36 -4.92 7.21
C PRO A 43 -19.02 -6.35 6.81
N PHE A 44 -18.27 -6.54 5.71
CA PHE A 44 -17.84 -7.86 5.26
C PHE A 44 -17.03 -8.61 6.32
N ILE A 45 -15.98 -7.98 6.87
CA ILE A 45 -15.10 -8.62 7.87
C ILE A 45 -15.84 -8.82 9.20
N ARG A 46 -16.64 -7.84 9.64
CA ARG A 46 -17.42 -7.97 10.88
C ARG A 46 -18.41 -9.12 10.81
N ASP A 47 -19.17 -9.22 9.73
CA ASP A 47 -20.17 -10.28 9.56
C ASP A 47 -19.50 -11.65 9.34
N LEU A 48 -18.33 -11.68 8.70
CA LEU A 48 -17.53 -12.90 8.56
C LEU A 48 -17.07 -13.42 9.93
N ILE A 49 -16.47 -12.56 10.76
CA ILE A 49 -16.02 -12.93 12.11
C ILE A 49 -17.19 -13.35 12.99
N ALA A 50 -18.34 -12.69 12.87
CA ALA A 50 -19.54 -13.03 13.63
C ALA A 50 -20.25 -14.30 13.13
N GLY A 51 -19.79 -14.95 12.06
CA GLY A 51 -20.43 -16.12 11.46
C GLY A 51 -21.77 -15.81 10.79
N LYS A 52 -22.04 -14.54 10.47
CA LYS A 52 -23.30 -14.05 9.89
C LYS A 52 -23.21 -13.74 8.40
N LEU A 53 -22.01 -13.77 7.82
CA LEU A 53 -21.82 -13.43 6.41
C LEU A 53 -22.52 -14.45 5.51
N PRO A 54 -23.42 -14.02 4.60
CA PRO A 54 -24.12 -14.95 3.73
C PRO A 54 -23.17 -15.73 2.84
N LEU A 55 -23.41 -17.04 2.69
CA LEU A 55 -22.58 -17.92 1.85
C LEU A 55 -22.47 -17.43 0.40
N LYS A 56 -23.55 -16.83 -0.15
CA LYS A 56 -23.53 -16.21 -1.48
C LYS A 56 -22.49 -15.10 -1.61
N THR A 57 -22.30 -14.31 -0.54
CA THR A 57 -21.34 -13.21 -0.49
C THR A 57 -19.91 -13.73 -0.44
N ILE A 58 -19.67 -14.80 0.33
CA ILE A 58 -18.36 -15.48 0.38
C ILE A 58 -17.99 -16.04 -1.00
N ARG A 59 -18.93 -16.71 -1.67
CA ARG A 59 -18.71 -17.25 -3.03
C ARG A 59 -18.38 -16.15 -4.03
N LEU A 60 -19.13 -15.05 -4.00
CA LEU A 60 -18.89 -13.90 -4.87
C LEU A 60 -17.50 -13.30 -4.64
N PHE A 61 -17.10 -13.13 -3.37
CA PHE A 61 -15.76 -12.66 -3.03
C PHE A 61 -14.68 -13.54 -3.69
N TRP A 62 -14.76 -14.86 -3.53
CA TRP A 62 -13.77 -15.77 -4.10
C TRP A 62 -13.78 -15.81 -5.64
N GLN A 63 -14.96 -15.70 -6.25
CA GLN A 63 -15.10 -15.63 -7.71
C GLN A 63 -14.44 -14.39 -8.32
N HIS A 64 -14.34 -13.29 -7.56
CA HIS A 64 -13.64 -12.09 -8.02
C HIS A 64 -12.20 -12.01 -7.51
N TRP A 65 -11.87 -12.72 -6.44
CA TRP A 65 -10.55 -12.67 -5.83
C TRP A 65 -9.44 -13.16 -6.77
N TYR A 66 -9.73 -14.08 -7.70
CA TYR A 66 -8.69 -14.62 -8.60
C TYR A 66 -8.05 -13.56 -9.52
N SER A 67 -8.76 -12.46 -9.86
CA SER A 67 -8.18 -11.41 -10.70
C SER A 67 -7.16 -10.57 -9.93
N TYR A 68 -7.32 -10.46 -8.61
CA TYR A 68 -6.47 -9.64 -7.76
C TYR A 68 -4.98 -10.02 -7.83
N PRO A 69 -4.56 -11.30 -7.66
CA PRO A 69 -3.15 -11.67 -7.82
C PRO A 69 -2.58 -11.33 -9.21
N VAL A 70 -3.38 -11.52 -10.27
CA VAL A 70 -2.96 -11.23 -11.65
C VAL A 70 -2.73 -9.74 -11.83
N GLU A 71 -3.69 -8.92 -11.39
CA GLU A 71 -3.61 -7.47 -11.48
C GLU A 71 -2.43 -6.93 -10.66
N ILE A 72 -2.27 -7.39 -9.41
CA ILE A 72 -1.20 -6.94 -8.54
C ILE A 72 0.17 -7.27 -9.12
N ASN A 73 0.39 -8.49 -9.62
CA ASN A 73 1.68 -8.85 -10.23
C ASN A 73 1.97 -8.00 -11.47
N ASN A 74 0.97 -7.76 -12.30
CA ASN A 74 1.10 -6.88 -13.48
C ASN A 74 1.42 -5.44 -13.07
N PHE A 75 0.80 -4.90 -12.01
CA PHE A 75 1.11 -3.57 -11.50
C PHE A 75 2.57 -3.45 -11.05
N HIS A 76 3.09 -4.44 -10.32
CA HIS A 76 4.51 -4.45 -9.93
C HIS A 76 5.43 -4.43 -11.14
N LEU A 77 5.14 -5.24 -12.16
CA LEU A 77 5.92 -5.29 -13.38
C LEU A 77 5.88 -3.95 -14.14
N ILE A 78 4.71 -3.33 -14.25
CA ILE A 78 4.55 -2.02 -14.90
C ILE A 78 5.38 -0.94 -14.19
N ILE A 79 5.33 -0.89 -12.85
CA ILE A 79 6.10 0.09 -12.07
C ILE A 79 7.60 -0.16 -12.26
N TYR A 80 8.04 -1.42 -12.16
CA TYR A 80 9.43 -1.78 -12.39
C TYR A 80 9.90 -1.37 -13.78
N GLN A 81 9.15 -1.70 -14.84
CA GLN A 81 9.46 -1.32 -16.22
C GLN A 81 9.50 0.20 -16.40
N ARG A 82 8.50 0.92 -15.85
CA ARG A 82 8.41 2.38 -15.91
C ARG A 82 9.63 3.06 -15.28
N HIS A 83 10.16 2.49 -14.20
CA HIS A 83 11.27 3.06 -13.43
C HIS A 83 12.60 2.32 -13.66
N MET A 84 12.69 1.45 -14.67
CA MET A 84 13.87 0.63 -14.94
C MET A 84 15.12 1.50 -15.10
N GLY A 85 15.05 2.56 -15.90
CA GLY A 85 16.17 3.48 -16.09
C GLY A 85 16.58 4.26 -14.83
N PHE A 86 15.70 4.41 -13.83
CA PHE A 86 16.07 4.95 -12.52
C PHE A 86 16.85 3.91 -11.72
N PHE A 87 16.31 2.68 -11.61
CA PHE A 87 16.97 1.60 -10.88
C PHE A 87 18.30 1.15 -11.50
N SER A 88 18.46 1.20 -12.83
CA SER A 88 19.75 0.93 -13.48
C SER A 88 20.85 1.93 -13.10
N ARG A 89 20.47 3.17 -12.74
CA ARG A 89 21.39 4.21 -12.29
C ARG A 89 21.58 4.23 -10.77
N HIS A 90 20.65 3.62 -10.04
CA HIS A 90 20.62 3.54 -8.59
C HIS A 90 20.37 2.09 -8.13
N PRO A 91 21.28 1.15 -8.44
CA PRO A 91 21.10 -0.27 -8.14
C PRO A 91 20.94 -0.55 -6.63
N GLU A 92 21.52 0.30 -5.77
CA GLU A 92 21.36 0.25 -4.32
C GLU A 92 19.91 0.44 -3.86
N LEU A 93 19.08 1.11 -4.67
CA LEU A 93 17.66 1.32 -4.39
C LEU A 93 16.79 0.17 -4.92
N LEU A 94 17.33 -0.68 -5.79
CA LEU A 94 16.58 -1.82 -6.33
C LEU A 94 16.32 -2.86 -5.25
N GLY A 95 17.32 -3.19 -4.43
CA GLY A 95 17.19 -4.14 -3.32
C GLY A 95 16.05 -3.78 -2.36
N PRO A 96 16.02 -2.57 -1.79
CA PRO A 96 14.91 -2.08 -0.97
C PRO A 96 13.56 -2.04 -1.70
N TYR A 97 13.54 -1.80 -3.02
CA TYR A 97 12.31 -1.77 -3.81
C TYR A 97 11.72 -3.17 -4.07
N VAL A 98 12.56 -4.14 -4.43
CA VAL A 98 12.13 -5.53 -4.70
C VAL A 98 12.07 -6.39 -3.45
N GLY A 99 12.66 -5.92 -2.35
CA GLY A 99 12.58 -6.53 -1.03
C GLY A 99 11.17 -6.43 -0.46
N LYS A 100 10.23 -7.15 -1.08
CA LYS A 100 8.94 -7.47 -0.48
C LYS A 100 9.05 -8.80 0.22
N ILE A 101 9.41 -8.73 1.50
CA ILE A 101 8.94 -9.46 2.70
C ILE A 101 9.98 -9.19 3.80
#